data_AF-A0A840D028-F1
#
_entry.id   AF-A0A840D028-F1
#
_cell.length_a   1.000
_cell.length_b   1.000
_cell.length_c   1.000
_cell.angle_alpha   90.00
_cell.angle_beta   90.00
_cell.angle_gamma   90.00
#
_symmetry.space_group_name_H-M   'P 1'
#
loop_
_entity.id
_entity.type
_entity.pdbx_description
1 polymer ?
#
loop_
_entity_poly.entity_id
_entity_poly.type
_entity_poly.pdbx_seq_one_letter_code
_entity_poly.pdbx_strand_id
1 'polypeptide(L)'
;MRLKLWTALLCCLLLSKTSYGQHKTFESKELRQAASLLSKENPYAEVLYHFTEDYLNQLLVLGEKERNWKMEADDVRIEEGGLEKLRLVSGQTALAMSAKDNRYTVELTNGKIVLIRLSCPMSYQLITRKKLKELEAEYLTELAAFRVPASKASPEVDKRDLQKIAPQLYLQRGTDYFLESINNNLYYVEEKGTPALAYDPGYIAESICNMFLSEATPCDVSLKLTVRQYGFKRDELKLPLKQWIAYNRSKQCDIYVGVENIGIDKLKVCVFVVNEHFKYNHVLNAEIPYTLLGEKKGDVEADITIFIPTHNLKALFEELNLTKKTR
;
A
#
# COMPACT_ATOMS: atom_id res chain seq x y z
N MET A 1 -18.52 38.25 -27.87
CA MET A 1 -19.37 37.27 -27.15
C MET A 1 -18.48 36.50 -26.17
N ARG A 2 -18.74 36.67 -24.87
CA ARG A 2 -18.20 35.97 -23.68
C ARG A 2 -16.69 36.07 -23.38
N LEU A 3 -16.33 37.22 -22.78
CA LEU A 3 -15.43 37.32 -21.63
C LEU A 3 -15.85 36.32 -20.53
N LYS A 4 -14.87 35.68 -19.87
CA LYS A 4 -15.02 35.23 -18.47
C LYS A 4 -13.78 35.61 -17.67
N LEU A 5 -13.99 36.56 -16.77
CA LEU A 5 -13.11 36.97 -15.70
C LEU A 5 -12.75 35.77 -14.83
N TRP A 6 -11.47 35.67 -14.45
CA TRP A 6 -11.09 35.07 -13.18
C TRP A 6 -10.47 36.18 -12.34
N THR A 7 -11.20 36.56 -11.30
CA THR A 7 -10.85 37.57 -10.30
C THR A 7 -9.64 37.11 -9.50
N ALA A 8 -8.51 37.78 -9.68
CA ALA A 8 -7.39 37.74 -8.77
C ALA A 8 -7.71 38.62 -7.55
N LEU A 9 -7.85 38.03 -6.36
CA LEU A 9 -7.93 38.78 -5.12
C LEU A 9 -6.50 39.15 -4.70
N LEU A 10 -6.08 40.36 -5.07
CA LEU A 10 -4.81 40.96 -4.66
C LEU A 10 -5.06 41.77 -3.38
N CYS A 11 -4.72 41.23 -2.22
CA CYS A 11 -4.66 42.01 -0.98
C CYS A 11 -3.21 42.42 -0.74
N CYS A 12 -2.86 43.63 -1.16
CA CYS A 12 -1.71 44.35 -0.62
C CYS A 12 -2.14 44.97 0.71
N LEU A 13 -1.31 44.82 1.76
CA LEU A 13 -0.88 45.88 2.70
C LEU A 13 -0.42 45.29 4.04
N LEU A 14 0.90 45.38 4.28
CA LEU A 14 1.58 45.99 5.44
C LEU A 14 2.86 45.23 5.77
N LEU A 15 3.98 45.89 5.47
CA LEU A 15 5.33 45.51 5.91
C LEU A 15 5.39 45.63 7.44
N SER A 16 5.30 44.51 8.15
CA SER A 16 5.82 44.42 9.52
C SER A 16 7.22 43.81 9.45
N LYS A 17 8.22 44.62 9.82
CA LYS A 17 9.57 44.14 10.10
C LYS A 17 9.48 43.21 11.32
N THR A 18 9.57 41.91 11.12
CA THR A 18 9.73 40.95 12.21
C THR A 18 11.12 40.35 12.19
N SER A 19 11.91 40.84 13.15
CA SER A 19 12.88 40.11 13.97
C SER A 19 13.71 39.01 13.29
N TYR A 20 14.99 39.28 13.15
CA TYR A 20 16.05 38.29 12.95
C TYR A 20 16.15 37.42 14.22
N GLY A 21 15.27 36.42 14.31
CA GLY A 21 15.16 35.48 15.42
C GLY A 21 15.40 34.05 14.97
N GLN A 22 16.25 33.33 15.69
CA GLN A 22 16.62 31.94 15.49
C GLN A 22 15.39 31.01 15.46
N HIS A 23 14.85 30.70 14.29
CA HIS A 23 13.98 29.52 14.16
C HIS A 23 14.86 28.28 14.10
N LYS A 24 15.06 27.63 15.25
CA LYS A 24 15.74 26.32 15.34
C LYS A 24 14.87 25.16 14.86
N THR A 25 13.58 25.39 14.66
CA THR A 25 12.60 24.37 14.24
C THR A 25 11.69 24.91 13.14
N PHE A 26 11.41 24.04 12.18
CA PHE A 26 10.43 24.16 11.12
C PHE A 26 9.15 23.42 11.54
N GLU A 27 8.08 24.17 11.73
CA GLU A 27 6.74 23.63 11.99
C GLU A 27 5.69 24.52 11.30
N SER A 28 4.67 23.92 10.69
CA SER A 28 3.52 24.67 10.15
C SER A 28 2.23 23.89 10.26
N LYS A 29 1.25 24.49 10.95
CA LYS A 29 -0.10 23.91 11.07
C LYS A 29 -0.84 23.91 9.75
N GLU A 30 -0.62 24.94 8.93
CA GLU A 30 -1.22 25.11 7.61
C GLU A 30 -0.73 24.02 6.66
N LEU A 31 0.57 23.72 6.67
CA LEU A 31 1.14 22.65 5.85
C LEU A 31 0.70 21.25 6.33
N ARG A 32 0.59 21.02 7.66
CA ARG A 32 -0.01 19.78 8.19
C ARG A 32 -1.46 19.61 7.73
N GLN A 33 -2.26 20.68 7.76
CA GLN A 33 -3.63 20.64 7.27
C GLN A 33 -3.69 20.40 5.76
N ALA A 34 -2.81 21.03 4.97
CA ALA A 34 -2.69 20.78 3.54
C ALA A 34 -2.34 19.31 3.26
N ALA A 35 -1.40 18.72 4.00
CA ALA A 35 -1.04 17.30 3.87
C ALA A 35 -2.22 16.37 4.19
N SER A 36 -3.00 16.67 5.22
CA SER A 36 -4.23 15.93 5.57
C SER A 36 -5.33 16.06 4.49
N LEU A 37 -5.41 17.19 3.80
CA LEU A 37 -6.31 17.32 2.65
C LEU A 37 -5.80 16.50 1.45
N LEU A 38 -4.50 16.54 1.18
CA LEU A 38 -3.87 15.75 0.12
C LEU A 38 -3.97 14.24 0.37
N SER A 39 -4.04 13.80 1.63
CA SER A 39 -4.12 12.37 1.97
C SER A 39 -5.41 11.68 1.49
N LYS A 40 -6.43 12.47 1.16
CA LYS A 40 -7.66 11.97 0.51
C LYS A 40 -7.44 11.45 -0.91
N GLU A 41 -6.45 12.00 -1.61
CA GLU A 41 -6.10 11.60 -2.98
C GLU A 41 -4.80 10.80 -3.02
N ASN A 42 -3.87 11.11 -2.12
CA ASN A 42 -2.53 10.53 -2.05
C ASN A 42 -2.30 9.94 -0.65
N PRO A 43 -2.53 8.65 -0.43
CA PRO A 43 -2.56 8.10 0.93
C PRO A 43 -1.28 8.24 1.75
N TYR A 44 -0.14 8.44 1.08
CA TYR A 44 1.14 8.69 1.72
C TYR A 44 1.33 10.13 2.21
N ALA A 45 0.51 11.10 1.80
CA ALA A 45 0.80 12.52 1.94
C ALA A 45 1.00 12.97 3.40
N GLU A 46 0.15 12.52 4.30
CA GLU A 46 0.22 12.89 5.73
C GLU A 46 1.47 12.29 6.39
N VAL A 47 1.71 10.99 6.19
CA VAL A 47 2.90 10.29 6.70
C VAL A 47 4.18 10.92 6.14
N LEU A 48 4.20 11.20 4.84
CA LEU A 48 5.34 11.81 4.15
C LEU A 48 5.61 13.24 4.62
N TYR A 49 4.57 14.02 4.90
CA TYR A 49 4.74 15.37 5.45
C TYR A 49 5.33 15.31 6.87
N HIS A 50 4.80 14.43 7.73
CA HIS A 50 5.35 14.23 9.07
C HIS A 50 6.81 13.81 9.02
N PHE A 51 7.16 12.86 8.14
CA PHE A 51 8.55 12.51 7.88
C PHE A 51 9.36 13.74 7.47
N THR A 52 8.88 14.52 6.49
CA THR A 52 9.58 15.68 5.95
C THR A 52 9.85 16.72 7.02
N GLU A 53 8.84 17.08 7.81
CA GLU A 53 8.95 18.06 8.89
C GLU A 53 9.97 17.61 9.94
N ASP A 54 9.86 16.38 10.44
CA ASP A 54 10.79 15.79 11.39
C ASP A 54 12.22 15.70 10.84
N TYR A 55 12.36 15.27 9.58
CA TYR A 55 13.66 15.05 8.95
C TYR A 55 14.38 16.37 8.75
N LEU A 56 13.69 17.41 8.25
CA LEU A 56 14.25 18.74 8.09
C LEU A 56 14.63 19.37 9.43
N ASN A 57 13.81 19.17 10.47
CA ASN A 57 14.16 19.57 11.85
C ASN A 57 15.42 18.89 12.36
N GLN A 58 15.57 17.58 12.09
CA GLN A 58 16.77 16.85 12.44
C GLN A 58 17.99 17.39 11.68
N LEU A 59 17.85 17.73 10.40
CA LEU A 59 18.96 18.33 9.64
C LEU A 59 19.33 19.72 10.18
N LEU A 60 18.37 20.55 10.59
CA LEU A 60 18.63 21.91 11.11
C LEU A 60 19.56 21.93 12.33
N VAL A 61 19.58 20.86 13.13
CA VAL A 61 20.42 20.77 14.35
C VAL A 61 21.77 20.07 14.13
N LEU A 62 21.96 19.37 13.00
CA LEU A 62 23.19 18.64 12.70
C LEU A 62 24.25 19.55 12.06
N GLY A 63 25.52 19.21 12.32
CA GLY A 63 26.65 19.83 11.61
C GLY A 63 26.65 19.44 10.13
N GLU A 64 27.32 20.23 9.28
CA GLU A 64 27.31 20.01 7.81
C GLU A 64 27.73 18.60 7.40
N LYS A 65 28.81 18.07 7.98
CA LYS A 65 29.29 16.71 7.69
C LYS A 65 28.27 15.64 8.08
N GLU A 66 27.65 15.79 9.26
CA GLU A 66 26.64 14.85 9.76
C GLU A 66 25.36 14.91 8.94
N ARG A 67 24.93 16.12 8.52
CA ARG A 67 23.81 16.30 7.59
C ARG A 67 24.04 15.55 6.29
N ASN A 68 25.20 15.75 5.67
CA ASN A 68 25.54 15.12 4.40
C ASN A 68 25.58 13.60 4.53
N TRP A 69 26.25 13.09 5.58
CA TRP A 69 26.30 11.66 5.87
C TRP A 69 24.90 11.07 6.08
N LYS A 70 24.05 11.75 6.84
CA LYS A 70 22.69 11.28 7.12
C LYS A 70 21.84 11.24 5.86
N MET A 71 21.86 12.31 5.06
CA MET A 71 21.15 12.37 3.78
C MET A 71 21.63 11.28 2.83
N GLU A 72 22.93 11.03 2.76
CA GLU A 72 23.51 9.95 1.96
C GLU A 72 23.07 8.56 2.46
N ALA A 73 23.15 8.31 3.77
CA ALA A 73 22.79 7.03 4.37
C ALA A 73 21.30 6.70 4.21
N ASP A 74 20.43 7.70 4.26
CA ASP A 74 18.98 7.54 4.07
C ASP A 74 18.54 7.67 2.60
N ASP A 75 19.47 7.94 1.68
CA ASP A 75 19.23 8.34 0.28
C ASP A 75 18.20 9.48 0.13
N VAL A 76 18.25 10.44 1.04
CA VAL A 76 17.42 11.66 1.02
C VAL A 76 18.20 12.80 0.37
N ARG A 77 17.54 13.60 -0.46
CA ARG A 77 18.17 14.66 -1.25
C ARG A 77 17.37 15.95 -1.15
N ILE A 78 18.07 17.07 -1.00
CA ILE A 78 17.51 18.40 -1.28
C ILE A 78 17.87 18.71 -2.73
N GLU A 79 16.89 18.62 -3.63
CA GLU A 79 17.08 18.80 -5.07
C GLU A 79 17.11 20.27 -5.47
N GLU A 80 16.35 21.10 -4.76
CA GLU A 80 16.27 22.54 -4.98
C GLU A 80 15.99 23.26 -3.66
N GLY A 81 16.48 24.50 -3.54
CA GLY A 81 16.35 25.28 -2.31
C GLY A 81 17.34 24.85 -1.23
N GLY A 82 16.98 25.05 0.04
CA GLY A 82 17.90 24.83 1.15
C GLY A 82 17.26 25.05 2.51
N LEU A 83 17.90 24.49 3.55
CA LEU A 83 17.40 24.57 4.93
C LEU A 83 17.28 26.01 5.42
N GLU A 84 18.14 26.92 4.96
CA GLU A 84 18.12 28.34 5.29
C GLU A 84 16.86 29.07 4.80
N LYS A 85 16.17 28.53 3.78
CA LYS A 85 14.92 29.10 3.24
C LYS A 85 13.68 28.65 4.03
N LEU A 86 13.79 27.66 4.91
CA LEU A 86 12.67 27.22 5.75
C LEU A 86 12.17 28.34 6.68
N ARG A 87 13.03 29.32 7.03
CA ARG A 87 12.63 30.52 7.77
C ARG A 87 11.61 31.41 7.02
N LEU A 88 11.42 31.17 5.73
CA LEU A 88 10.49 31.92 4.87
C LEU A 88 9.13 31.22 4.77
N VAL A 89 8.96 30.05 5.40
CA VAL A 89 7.65 29.39 5.47
C VAL A 89 6.67 30.32 6.19
N SER A 90 5.49 30.47 5.60
CA SER A 90 4.43 31.34 6.08
C SER A 90 3.07 30.74 5.77
N GLY A 91 1.98 31.38 6.18
CA GLY A 91 0.62 30.94 5.82
C GLY A 91 0.31 30.96 4.31
N GLN A 92 1.19 31.52 3.47
CA GLN A 92 1.07 31.50 2.01
C GLN A 92 1.90 30.39 1.34
N THR A 93 2.64 29.60 2.12
CA THR A 93 3.47 28.53 1.58
C THR A 93 2.60 27.41 1.04
N ALA A 94 2.80 27.08 -0.24
CA ALA A 94 2.13 25.96 -0.89
C ALA A 94 2.93 24.66 -0.72
N LEU A 95 2.20 23.57 -0.52
CA LEU A 95 2.71 22.21 -0.44
C LEU A 95 2.34 21.45 -1.71
N ALA A 96 3.33 20.88 -2.39
CA ALA A 96 3.14 19.93 -3.46
C ALA A 96 3.85 18.62 -3.13
N MET A 97 3.22 17.50 -3.51
CA MET A 97 3.78 16.17 -3.32
C MET A 97 3.62 15.34 -4.57
N SER A 98 4.59 14.49 -4.87
CA SER A 98 4.48 13.53 -5.96
C SER A 98 5.24 12.24 -5.64
N ALA A 99 4.87 11.18 -6.34
CA ALA A 99 5.43 9.85 -6.22
C ALA A 99 5.80 9.36 -7.62
N LYS A 100 7.10 9.26 -7.92
CA LYS A 100 7.60 8.85 -9.23
C LYS A 100 8.94 8.14 -9.11
N ASP A 101 9.21 7.17 -9.97
CA ASP A 101 10.51 6.49 -10.09
C ASP A 101 11.05 5.97 -8.73
N ASN A 102 10.17 5.36 -7.92
CA ASN A 102 10.44 4.88 -6.56
C ASN A 102 10.91 5.95 -5.56
N ARG A 103 10.61 7.22 -5.82
CA ARG A 103 10.87 8.33 -4.90
C ARG A 103 9.63 9.16 -4.63
N TYR A 104 9.51 9.63 -3.41
CA TYR A 104 8.63 10.73 -3.08
C TYR A 104 9.35 12.05 -3.26
N THR A 105 8.61 13.07 -3.70
CA THR A 105 9.07 14.47 -3.71
C THR A 105 8.11 15.31 -2.90
N VAL A 106 8.64 16.16 -2.03
CA VAL A 106 7.91 17.17 -1.27
C VAL A 106 8.48 18.53 -1.61
N GLU A 107 7.64 19.43 -2.11
CA GLU A 107 8.03 20.77 -2.52
C GLU A 107 7.26 21.82 -1.72
N LEU A 108 8.00 22.76 -1.13
CA LEU A 108 7.46 23.94 -0.46
C LEU A 108 7.80 25.18 -1.27
N THR A 109 6.77 25.96 -1.64
CA THR A 109 6.95 27.17 -2.45
C THR A 109 6.25 28.39 -1.86
N ASN A 110 6.83 29.56 -2.08
CA ASN A 110 6.17 30.86 -1.91
C ASN A 110 6.05 31.51 -3.29
N GLY A 111 4.90 31.38 -3.93
CA GLY A 111 4.69 31.84 -5.30
C GLY A 111 5.62 31.10 -6.28
N LYS A 112 6.58 31.82 -6.89
CA LYS A 112 7.58 31.24 -7.80
C LYS A 112 8.87 30.79 -7.11
N ILE A 113 9.01 31.05 -5.82
CA ILE A 113 10.24 30.75 -5.08
C ILE A 113 10.12 29.37 -4.46
N VAL A 114 10.96 28.44 -4.89
CA VAL A 114 11.13 27.13 -4.22
C VAL A 114 11.94 27.35 -2.94
N LEU A 115 11.30 27.06 -1.80
CA LEU A 115 11.94 27.08 -0.49
C LEU A 115 12.78 25.82 -0.33
N ILE A 116 12.17 24.67 -0.58
CA ILE A 116 12.83 23.38 -0.55
C ILE A 116 12.08 22.39 -1.45
N ARG A 117 12.82 21.57 -2.20
CA ARG A 117 12.35 20.36 -2.84
C ARG A 117 13.12 19.17 -2.25
N LEU A 118 12.47 18.44 -1.36
CA LEU A 118 13.02 17.24 -0.72
C LEU A 118 12.60 16.00 -1.49
N SER A 119 13.52 15.07 -1.67
CA SER A 119 13.31 13.81 -2.40
C SER A 119 13.81 12.66 -1.54
N CYS A 120 12.99 11.63 -1.32
CA CYS A 120 13.34 10.45 -0.52
C CYS A 120 12.85 9.16 -1.18
N PRO A 121 13.48 7.99 -0.92
CA PRO A 121 13.02 6.74 -1.48
C PRO A 121 11.63 6.38 -0.92
N MET A 122 10.85 5.65 -1.72
CA MET A 122 9.58 5.05 -1.28
C MET A 122 9.85 3.85 -0.36
N SER A 123 10.35 4.15 0.84
CA SER A 123 10.68 3.18 1.88
C SER A 123 9.74 3.39 3.05
N TYR A 124 8.82 2.43 3.26
CA TYR A 124 7.85 2.51 4.34
C TYR A 124 8.51 2.65 5.72
N GLN A 125 9.61 1.92 5.98
CA GLN A 125 10.40 2.07 7.21
C GLN A 125 10.99 3.48 7.36
N LEU A 126 11.48 4.08 6.28
CA LEU A 126 12.09 5.42 6.33
C LEU A 126 11.03 6.47 6.66
N ILE A 127 9.92 6.50 5.90
CA ILE A 127 8.91 7.55 6.05
C ILE A 127 8.04 7.38 7.31
N THR A 128 7.91 6.16 7.84
CA THR A 128 7.32 5.95 9.17
C THR A 128 8.32 6.13 10.30
N ARG A 129 9.62 6.15 9.99
CA ARG A 129 10.75 6.13 10.93
C ARG A 129 10.74 4.92 11.88
N LYS A 130 10.05 3.85 11.50
CA LYS A 130 9.93 2.62 12.28
C LYS A 130 10.88 1.56 11.77
N LYS A 131 11.48 0.81 12.68
CA LYS A 131 12.25 -0.39 12.34
C LYS A 131 11.29 -1.52 11.95
N LEU A 132 11.77 -2.46 11.13
CA LEU A 132 10.98 -3.62 10.69
C LEU A 132 10.26 -4.33 11.85
N LYS A 133 10.97 -4.60 12.96
CA LYS A 133 10.40 -5.22 14.16
C LYS A 133 9.21 -4.47 14.78
N GLU A 134 9.19 -3.14 14.65
CA GLU A 134 8.10 -2.29 15.17
C GLU A 134 6.89 -2.39 14.25
N LEU A 135 7.11 -2.32 12.93
CA LEU A 135 6.07 -2.53 11.94
C LEU A 135 5.44 -3.93 12.04
N GLU A 136 6.26 -4.96 12.24
CA GLU A 136 5.80 -6.35 12.43
C GLU A 136 4.91 -6.50 13.67
N ALA A 137 5.30 -5.89 14.80
CA ALA A 137 4.53 -5.92 16.04
C ALA A 137 3.21 -5.14 15.93
N GLU A 138 3.23 -3.99 15.25
CA GLU A 138 2.03 -3.19 14.95
C GLU A 138 1.07 -3.97 14.06
N TYR A 139 1.56 -4.60 12.99
CA TYR A 139 0.74 -5.41 12.10
C TYR A 139 -0.03 -6.50 12.86
N LEU A 140 0.65 -7.23 13.74
CA LEU A 140 0.03 -8.27 14.56
C LEU A 140 -1.01 -7.71 15.52
N THR A 141 -0.67 -6.61 16.20
CA THR A 141 -1.54 -5.96 17.19
C THR A 141 -2.81 -5.43 16.53
N GLU A 142 -2.66 -4.72 15.42
CA GLU A 142 -3.77 -4.12 14.69
C GLU A 142 -4.63 -5.19 14.01
N LEU A 143 -4.03 -6.23 13.40
CA LEU A 143 -4.77 -7.33 12.77
C LEU A 143 -5.62 -8.09 13.79
N ALA A 144 -5.08 -8.38 14.98
CA ALA A 144 -5.82 -9.06 16.06
C ALA A 144 -6.98 -8.21 16.61
N ALA A 145 -6.77 -6.89 16.70
CA ALA A 145 -7.78 -5.94 17.15
C ALA A 145 -8.81 -5.58 16.06
N PHE A 146 -8.49 -5.82 14.79
CA PHE A 146 -9.33 -5.43 13.67
C PHE A 146 -10.71 -6.11 13.73
N ARG A 147 -11.74 -5.35 13.38
CA ARG A 147 -13.11 -5.85 13.25
C ARG A 147 -13.59 -5.53 11.85
N VAL A 148 -14.10 -6.55 11.17
CA VAL A 148 -14.66 -6.39 9.82
C VAL A 148 -15.81 -5.39 9.90
N PRO A 149 -15.76 -4.27 9.16
CA PRO A 149 -16.88 -3.34 9.11
C PRO A 149 -18.15 -4.07 8.64
N ALA A 150 -19.32 -3.62 9.09
CA ALA A 150 -20.57 -4.17 8.60
C ALA A 150 -20.60 -4.10 7.07
N SER A 151 -20.77 -5.26 6.43
CA SER A 151 -20.71 -5.40 4.98
C SER A 151 -21.70 -4.43 4.34
N LYS A 152 -21.18 -3.52 3.51
CA LYS A 152 -22.02 -2.91 2.47
C LYS A 152 -22.38 -4.03 1.51
N ALA A 153 -23.65 -4.11 1.11
CA ALA A 153 -24.09 -5.11 0.12
C ALA A 153 -23.06 -5.17 -1.01
N SER A 154 -22.60 -6.39 -1.33
CA SER A 154 -21.64 -6.59 -2.40
C SER A 154 -22.16 -5.88 -3.65
N PRO A 155 -21.34 -5.07 -4.33
CA PRO A 155 -21.79 -4.41 -5.55
C PRO A 155 -22.32 -5.46 -6.51
N GLU A 156 -23.51 -5.23 -7.05
CA GLU A 156 -24.12 -6.13 -8.02
C GLU A 156 -23.21 -6.17 -9.26
N VAL A 157 -22.79 -7.38 -9.65
CA VAL A 157 -21.88 -7.58 -10.77
C VAL A 157 -22.71 -7.66 -12.05
N ASP A 158 -22.42 -6.78 -13.01
CA ASP A 158 -23.06 -6.82 -14.31
C ASP A 158 -22.52 -8.00 -15.12
N LYS A 159 -23.42 -8.86 -15.62
CA LYS A 159 -23.04 -9.99 -16.48
C LYS A 159 -22.28 -9.58 -17.74
N ARG A 160 -22.45 -8.34 -18.22
CA ARG A 160 -21.75 -7.81 -19.39
C ARG A 160 -20.26 -7.61 -19.15
N ASP A 161 -19.86 -7.46 -17.89
CA ASP A 161 -18.45 -7.31 -17.48
C ASP A 161 -17.76 -8.68 -17.27
N LEU A 162 -18.50 -9.78 -17.47
CA LEU A 162 -18.02 -11.13 -17.26
C LEU A 162 -17.72 -11.84 -18.57
N GLN A 163 -16.54 -12.47 -18.64
CA GLN A 163 -16.15 -13.34 -19.74
C GLN A 163 -16.52 -14.79 -19.42
N LYS A 164 -17.32 -15.45 -20.27
CA LYS A 164 -17.57 -16.89 -20.14
C LYS A 164 -16.31 -17.67 -20.49
N ILE A 165 -15.80 -18.47 -19.55
CA ILE A 165 -14.55 -19.25 -19.73
C ILE A 165 -14.78 -20.78 -19.63
N ALA A 166 -15.89 -21.22 -19.05
CA ALA A 166 -16.34 -22.62 -19.07
C ALA A 166 -17.89 -22.68 -19.09
N PRO A 167 -18.52 -23.86 -19.23
CA PRO A 167 -19.98 -23.98 -19.34
C PRO A 167 -20.78 -23.25 -18.26
N GLN A 168 -20.30 -23.31 -17.00
CA GLN A 168 -20.92 -22.68 -15.83
C GLN A 168 -19.98 -21.72 -15.10
N LEU A 169 -18.91 -21.26 -15.76
CA LEU A 169 -17.88 -20.43 -15.14
C LEU A 169 -17.63 -19.17 -15.95
N TYR A 170 -17.60 -18.06 -15.23
CA TYR A 170 -17.40 -16.72 -15.75
C TYR A 170 -16.24 -16.05 -15.02
N LEU A 171 -15.49 -15.21 -15.74
CA LEU A 171 -14.32 -14.50 -15.28
C LEU A 171 -14.59 -13.00 -15.28
N GLN A 172 -14.39 -12.35 -14.14
CA GLN A 172 -14.17 -10.91 -14.06
C GLN A 172 -12.67 -10.65 -14.07
N ARG A 173 -12.17 -10.08 -15.18
CA ARG A 173 -10.73 -9.80 -15.34
C ARG A 173 -10.32 -8.66 -14.40
N GLY A 174 -9.32 -8.93 -13.59
CA GLY A 174 -8.63 -7.95 -12.78
C GLY A 174 -7.28 -7.53 -13.39
N THR A 175 -6.35 -7.14 -12.53
CA THR A 175 -4.97 -6.81 -12.86
C THR A 175 -4.02 -7.94 -12.51
N ASP A 176 -2.88 -7.96 -13.19
CA ASP A 176 -1.81 -8.92 -12.98
C ASP A 176 -0.67 -8.27 -12.16
N TYR A 177 0.08 -9.09 -11.41
CA TYR A 177 1.20 -8.65 -10.57
C TYR A 177 2.48 -9.39 -10.95
N PHE A 178 3.39 -8.69 -11.65
CA PHE A 178 4.62 -9.20 -12.29
C PHE A 178 4.45 -10.31 -13.34
N LEU A 179 3.57 -11.28 -13.12
CA LEU A 179 3.26 -12.40 -13.99
C LEU A 179 1.74 -12.49 -14.19
N GLU A 180 1.28 -12.81 -15.39
CA GLU A 180 -0.17 -13.01 -15.67
C GLU A 180 -0.81 -14.10 -14.81
N SER A 181 -0.01 -15.07 -14.35
CA SER A 181 -0.46 -16.14 -13.45
C SER A 181 -0.65 -15.69 -12.00
N ILE A 182 -0.25 -14.47 -11.65
CA ILE A 182 -0.44 -13.87 -10.34
C ILE A 182 -1.38 -12.68 -10.54
N ASN A 183 -2.66 -12.87 -10.23
CA ASN A 183 -3.69 -11.89 -10.57
C ASN A 183 -4.76 -11.80 -9.47
N ASN A 184 -5.64 -10.82 -9.59
CA ASN A 184 -6.78 -10.63 -8.70
C ASN A 184 -8.12 -10.87 -9.42
N ASN A 185 -8.11 -11.79 -10.39
CA ASN A 185 -9.31 -12.21 -11.10
C ASN A 185 -10.34 -12.80 -10.15
N LEU A 186 -11.62 -12.46 -10.35
CA LEU A 186 -12.73 -13.07 -9.64
C LEU A 186 -13.51 -13.99 -10.58
N TYR A 187 -13.95 -15.11 -10.04
CA TYR A 187 -14.64 -16.15 -10.80
C TYR A 187 -16.07 -16.29 -10.30
N TYR A 188 -17.00 -16.47 -11.22
CA TYR A 188 -18.44 -16.49 -10.94
C TYR A 188 -19.10 -17.71 -11.56
N VAL A 189 -20.11 -18.23 -10.86
CA VAL A 189 -21.05 -19.25 -11.35
C VAL A 189 -22.45 -18.63 -11.41
N GLU A 190 -23.35 -19.20 -12.22
CA GLU A 190 -24.75 -18.76 -12.22
C GLU A 190 -25.54 -19.46 -11.12
N GLU A 191 -26.04 -18.70 -10.16
CA GLU A 191 -26.96 -19.17 -9.12
C GLU A 191 -28.30 -18.43 -9.26
N LYS A 192 -29.40 -19.18 -9.45
CA LYS A 192 -30.76 -18.63 -9.55
C LYS A 192 -30.90 -17.49 -10.58
N GLY A 193 -30.11 -17.53 -11.65
CA GLY A 193 -30.12 -16.53 -12.72
C GLY A 193 -29.22 -15.32 -12.48
N THR A 194 -28.54 -15.22 -11.32
CA THR A 194 -27.62 -14.14 -10.97
C THR A 194 -26.18 -14.66 -10.81
N PRO A 195 -25.13 -13.89 -11.17
CA PRO A 195 -23.75 -14.28 -10.90
C PRO A 195 -23.49 -14.31 -9.39
N ALA A 196 -22.94 -15.42 -8.90
CA ALA A 196 -22.44 -15.57 -7.54
C ALA A 196 -20.96 -15.98 -7.60
N LEU A 197 -20.17 -15.59 -6.59
CA LEU A 197 -18.76 -15.98 -6.53
C LEU A 197 -18.64 -17.50 -6.51
N ALA A 198 -17.78 -18.02 -7.38
CA ALA A 198 -17.49 -19.44 -7.46
C ALA A 198 -16.89 -19.93 -6.12
N TYR A 199 -17.52 -20.97 -5.56
CA TYR A 199 -17.01 -21.76 -4.45
C TYR A 199 -17.52 -23.20 -4.63
N ASP A 200 -16.90 -23.91 -5.57
CA ASP A 200 -17.36 -25.19 -6.11
C ASP A 200 -16.17 -26.17 -6.26
N PRO A 201 -16.26 -27.41 -5.73
CA PRO A 201 -15.26 -28.45 -5.94
C PRO A 201 -14.96 -28.79 -7.42
N GLY A 202 -15.86 -28.46 -8.37
CA GLY A 202 -15.62 -28.60 -9.80
C GLY A 202 -14.67 -27.55 -10.40
N TYR A 203 -14.43 -26.45 -9.69
CA TYR A 203 -13.57 -25.33 -10.08
C TYR A 203 -12.61 -24.97 -8.93
N ILE A 204 -11.72 -25.90 -8.60
CA ILE A 204 -10.90 -25.87 -7.37
C ILE A 204 -10.02 -24.63 -7.32
N ALA A 205 -9.26 -24.34 -8.38
CA ALA A 205 -8.30 -23.25 -8.41
C ALA A 205 -9.02 -21.90 -8.29
N GLU A 206 -10.08 -21.72 -9.06
CA GLU A 206 -10.89 -20.50 -9.12
C GLU A 206 -11.60 -20.23 -7.79
N SER A 207 -12.14 -21.27 -7.16
CA SER A 207 -12.79 -21.18 -5.85
C SER A 207 -11.82 -20.78 -4.75
N ILE A 208 -10.60 -21.34 -4.76
CA ILE A 208 -9.57 -20.99 -3.78
C ILE A 208 -9.02 -19.58 -4.05
N CYS A 209 -8.87 -19.17 -5.31
CA CYS A 209 -8.52 -17.78 -5.63
C CYS A 209 -9.57 -16.80 -5.06
N ASN A 210 -10.86 -17.03 -5.32
CA ASN A 210 -11.93 -16.22 -4.75
C ASN A 210 -11.89 -16.16 -3.22
N MET A 211 -11.57 -17.28 -2.57
CA MET A 211 -11.47 -17.37 -1.10
C MET A 211 -10.46 -16.38 -0.52
N PHE A 212 -9.34 -16.13 -1.19
CA PHE A 212 -8.34 -15.14 -0.76
C PHE A 212 -8.58 -13.73 -1.30
N LEU A 213 -9.35 -13.61 -2.40
CA LEU A 213 -9.59 -12.34 -3.08
C LEU A 213 -10.87 -11.64 -2.64
N SER A 214 -11.83 -12.32 -1.99
CA SER A 214 -13.12 -11.71 -1.67
C SER A 214 -13.67 -12.12 -0.31
N GLU A 215 -14.05 -11.11 0.49
CA GLU A 215 -14.78 -11.27 1.75
C GLU A 215 -16.20 -11.83 1.56
N ALA A 216 -16.73 -11.73 0.33
CA ALA A 216 -18.07 -12.19 -0.02
C ALA A 216 -18.11 -13.65 -0.47
N THR A 217 -16.96 -14.33 -0.55
CA THR A 217 -16.90 -15.75 -0.87
C THR A 217 -17.67 -16.54 0.20
N PRO A 218 -18.59 -17.46 -0.18
CA PRO A 218 -19.53 -18.09 0.75
C PRO A 218 -18.89 -19.22 1.57
N CYS A 219 -17.88 -18.88 2.38
CA CYS A 219 -17.13 -19.81 3.23
C CYS A 219 -16.82 -19.21 4.61
N ASP A 220 -16.79 -20.06 5.63
CA ASP A 220 -16.42 -19.73 7.01
C ASP A 220 -15.06 -20.35 7.37
N VAL A 221 -14.01 -19.83 6.72
CA VAL A 221 -12.64 -20.33 6.86
C VAL A 221 -11.87 -19.50 7.87
N SER A 222 -11.17 -20.19 8.78
CA SER A 222 -10.18 -19.60 9.66
C SER A 222 -8.78 -19.73 9.06
N LEU A 223 -8.00 -18.66 9.14
CA LEU A 223 -6.60 -18.62 8.78
C LEU A 223 -5.76 -18.81 10.05
N LYS A 224 -4.95 -19.87 10.10
CA LYS A 224 -3.85 -20.06 11.04
C LYS A 224 -2.59 -19.51 10.41
N LEU A 225 -2.21 -18.32 10.83
CA LEU A 225 -1.16 -17.53 10.21
C LEU A 225 0.11 -17.59 11.06
N THR A 226 1.19 -18.10 10.49
CA THR A 226 2.55 -17.98 11.04
C THR A 226 3.24 -16.79 10.39
N VAL A 227 3.53 -15.75 11.18
CA VAL A 227 4.24 -14.55 10.72
C VAL A 227 5.73 -14.75 10.92
N ARG A 228 6.47 -14.81 9.81
CA ARG A 228 7.94 -14.92 9.79
C ARG A 228 8.52 -13.53 9.95
N GLN A 229 9.16 -13.30 11.08
CA GLN A 229 9.72 -12.00 11.47
C GLN A 229 11.23 -11.95 11.30
N TYR A 230 11.75 -10.73 11.29
CA TYR A 230 13.18 -10.47 11.36
C TYR A 230 13.84 -11.21 12.54
N GLY A 231 15.02 -11.78 12.31
CA GLY A 231 15.76 -12.52 13.33
C GLY A 231 15.24 -13.94 13.60
N PHE A 232 14.55 -14.56 12.64
CA PHE A 232 14.01 -15.92 12.71
C PHE A 232 12.91 -16.13 13.76
N LYS A 233 12.34 -15.04 14.30
CA LYS A 233 11.19 -15.10 15.20
C LYS A 233 9.94 -15.50 14.41
N ARG A 234 9.03 -16.22 15.08
CA ARG A 234 7.72 -16.60 14.56
C ARG A 234 6.67 -16.25 15.61
N ASP A 235 5.64 -15.55 15.16
CA ASP A 235 4.41 -15.39 15.93
C ASP A 235 3.27 -16.09 15.19
N GLU A 236 2.29 -16.58 15.94
CA GLU A 236 1.12 -17.26 15.38
C GLU A 236 -0.16 -16.51 15.74
N LEU A 237 -1.09 -16.43 14.78
CA LEU A 237 -2.41 -15.84 14.95
C LEU A 237 -3.45 -16.73 14.28
N LYS A 238 -4.60 -16.92 14.94
CA LYS A 238 -5.78 -17.55 14.32
C LYS A 238 -6.90 -16.52 14.20
N LEU A 239 -7.42 -16.31 13.00
CA LEU A 239 -8.49 -15.36 12.72
C LEU A 239 -9.33 -15.79 11.51
N PRO A 240 -10.56 -15.29 11.33
CA PRO A 240 -11.30 -15.50 10.09
C PRO A 240 -10.55 -14.97 8.87
N LEU A 241 -10.53 -15.72 7.76
CA LEU A 241 -9.84 -15.30 6.54
C LEU A 241 -10.40 -13.97 5.99
N LYS A 242 -11.72 -13.78 6.04
CA LYS A 242 -12.36 -12.50 5.68
C LYS A 242 -11.85 -11.32 6.49
N GLN A 243 -11.49 -11.52 7.77
CA GLN A 243 -10.90 -10.47 8.60
C GLN A 243 -9.51 -10.08 8.10
N TRP A 244 -8.70 -11.05 7.71
CA TRP A 244 -7.39 -10.79 7.12
C TRP A 244 -7.51 -10.02 5.80
N ILE A 245 -8.41 -10.41 4.90
CA ILE A 245 -8.66 -9.71 3.62
C ILE A 245 -9.08 -8.25 3.88
N ALA A 246 -10.10 -8.06 4.72
CA ALA A 246 -10.63 -6.76 5.08
C ALA A 246 -9.57 -5.85 5.71
N TYR A 247 -8.74 -6.40 6.60
CA TYR A 247 -7.66 -5.65 7.23
C TYR A 247 -6.65 -5.14 6.20
N ASN A 248 -6.15 -6.00 5.32
CA ASN A 248 -5.17 -5.60 4.31
C ASN A 248 -5.75 -4.56 3.34
N ARG A 249 -7.03 -4.68 2.96
CA ARG A 249 -7.73 -3.65 2.18
C ARG A 249 -7.87 -2.33 2.91
N SER A 250 -8.12 -2.36 4.22
CA SER A 250 -8.17 -1.14 5.05
C SER A 250 -6.82 -0.42 5.11
N LYS A 251 -5.72 -1.14 4.85
CA LYS A 251 -4.38 -0.60 4.68
C LYS A 251 -4.06 -0.21 3.24
N GLN A 252 -5.07 -0.17 2.36
CA GLN A 252 -4.96 0.16 0.93
C GLN A 252 -4.04 -0.79 0.18
N CYS A 253 -4.03 -2.05 0.59
CA CYS A 253 -3.35 -3.08 -0.15
C CYS A 253 -4.30 -3.77 -1.14
N ASP A 254 -3.80 -4.00 -2.34
CA ASP A 254 -4.40 -4.92 -3.30
C ASP A 254 -3.94 -6.34 -3.01
N ILE A 255 -4.77 -7.33 -3.29
CA ILE A 255 -4.46 -8.75 -3.04
C ILE A 255 -4.46 -9.47 -4.39
N TYR A 256 -3.42 -10.25 -4.65
CA TYR A 256 -3.23 -11.07 -5.84
C TYR A 256 -2.93 -12.50 -5.43
N VAL A 257 -3.36 -13.48 -6.23
CA VAL A 257 -3.16 -14.91 -5.97
C VAL A 257 -2.48 -15.55 -7.18
N GLY A 258 -1.47 -16.36 -6.91
CA GLY A 258 -0.87 -17.28 -7.87
C GLY A 258 -1.02 -18.72 -7.41
N VAL A 259 -1.43 -19.61 -8.33
CA VAL A 259 -1.45 -21.05 -8.08
C VAL A 259 -0.06 -21.61 -8.37
N GLU A 260 0.58 -22.18 -7.35
CA GLU A 260 1.92 -22.75 -7.48
C GLU A 260 1.89 -24.21 -7.93
N ASN A 261 0.98 -25.00 -7.35
CA ASN A 261 0.89 -26.42 -7.62
C ASN A 261 -0.54 -26.95 -7.38
N ILE A 262 -1.02 -27.79 -8.29
CA ILE A 262 -2.28 -28.52 -8.17
C ILE A 262 -1.91 -29.96 -7.81
N GLY A 263 -2.08 -30.31 -6.54
CA GLY A 263 -1.82 -31.65 -6.02
C GLY A 263 -2.99 -32.61 -6.23
N ILE A 264 -2.92 -33.77 -5.57
CA ILE A 264 -3.97 -34.79 -5.62
C ILE A 264 -5.13 -34.42 -4.68
N ASP A 265 -4.82 -33.87 -3.52
CA ASP A 265 -5.76 -33.60 -2.42
C ASP A 265 -5.69 -32.15 -1.89
N LYS A 266 -4.74 -31.36 -2.39
CA LYS A 266 -4.49 -29.98 -1.94
C LYS A 266 -4.00 -29.06 -3.05
N LEU A 267 -4.32 -27.78 -2.94
CA LEU A 267 -3.81 -26.70 -3.77
C LEU A 267 -2.72 -25.93 -3.00
N LYS A 268 -1.60 -25.64 -3.64
CA LYS A 268 -0.61 -24.71 -3.10
C LYS A 268 -0.75 -23.36 -3.80
N VAL A 269 -0.87 -22.30 -3.02
CA VAL A 269 -1.01 -20.92 -3.53
C VAL A 269 -0.03 -19.98 -2.84
N CYS A 270 0.37 -18.96 -3.59
CA CYS A 270 1.08 -17.80 -3.09
C CYS A 270 0.20 -16.56 -3.26
N VAL A 271 0.00 -15.82 -2.18
CA VAL A 271 -0.84 -14.62 -2.11
C VAL A 271 0.05 -13.41 -1.87
N PHE A 272 -0.04 -12.43 -2.75
CA PHE A 272 0.67 -11.16 -2.66
C PHE A 272 -0.29 -10.07 -2.21
N VAL A 273 0.03 -9.41 -1.10
CA VAL A 273 -0.67 -8.24 -0.60
C VAL A 273 0.21 -7.04 -0.85
N VAL A 274 -0.18 -6.16 -1.75
CA VAL A 274 0.69 -5.13 -2.34
C VAL A 274 0.19 -3.76 -1.94
N ASN A 275 1.07 -2.96 -1.34
CA ASN A 275 0.80 -1.55 -1.12
C ASN A 275 1.59 -0.70 -2.11
N GLU A 276 0.91 -0.23 -3.17
CA GLU A 276 1.55 0.56 -4.23
C GLU A 276 1.95 1.95 -3.77
N HIS A 277 1.26 2.51 -2.79
CA HIS A 277 1.53 3.84 -2.27
C HIS A 277 2.78 3.89 -1.40
N PHE A 278 3.00 2.86 -0.57
CA PHE A 278 4.12 2.73 0.38
C PHE A 278 5.21 1.75 -0.07
N LYS A 279 5.04 1.14 -1.26
CA LYS A 279 5.98 0.24 -1.94
C LYS A 279 6.47 -0.94 -1.10
N TYR A 280 5.58 -1.55 -0.31
CA TYR A 280 5.84 -2.81 0.39
C TYR A 280 4.87 -3.91 -0.02
N ASN A 281 5.24 -5.15 0.31
CA ASN A 281 4.45 -6.35 0.08
C ASN A 281 4.34 -7.18 1.36
N HIS A 282 3.25 -7.94 1.45
CA HIS A 282 3.19 -9.15 2.24
C HIS A 282 3.07 -10.35 1.29
N VAL A 283 3.80 -11.42 1.57
CA VAL A 283 3.79 -12.64 0.76
C VAL A 283 3.39 -13.80 1.65
N LEU A 284 2.21 -14.37 1.37
CA LEU A 284 1.62 -15.47 2.11
C LEU A 284 1.65 -16.74 1.27
N ASN A 285 2.13 -17.84 1.83
CA ASN A 285 2.08 -19.16 1.22
C ASN A 285 1.10 -20.02 1.99
N ALA A 286 0.20 -20.71 1.29
CA ALA A 286 -0.80 -21.58 1.91
C ALA A 286 -0.95 -22.89 1.13
N GLU A 287 -1.26 -23.96 1.86
CA GLU A 287 -1.71 -25.23 1.30
C GLU A 287 -3.15 -25.48 1.73
N ILE A 288 -4.05 -25.65 0.76
CA ILE A 288 -5.49 -25.71 0.97
C ILE A 288 -5.99 -27.10 0.58
N PRO A 289 -6.50 -27.90 1.52
CA PRO A 289 -7.08 -29.20 1.20
C PRO A 289 -8.42 -29.04 0.47
N TYR A 290 -8.68 -29.90 -0.53
CA TYR A 290 -9.90 -29.81 -1.35
C TYR A 290 -11.19 -30.07 -0.55
N THR A 291 -11.09 -30.78 0.58
CA THR A 291 -12.20 -31.03 1.50
C THR A 291 -12.86 -29.73 1.99
N LEU A 292 -12.08 -28.65 2.10
CA LEU A 292 -12.55 -27.35 2.56
C LEU A 292 -13.59 -26.71 1.61
N LEU A 293 -13.54 -27.03 0.31
CA LEU A 293 -14.54 -26.57 -0.66
C LEU A 293 -15.90 -27.26 -0.45
N GLY A 294 -15.91 -28.55 -0.08
CA GLY A 294 -17.13 -29.28 0.23
C GLY A 294 -17.76 -28.87 1.55
N GLU A 295 -16.93 -28.65 2.58
CA GLU A 295 -17.40 -28.34 3.94
C GLU A 295 -17.80 -26.86 4.12
N LYS A 296 -17.31 -25.98 3.25
CA LYS A 296 -17.47 -24.50 3.34
C LYS A 296 -16.95 -23.89 4.64
N LYS A 297 -16.19 -24.63 5.44
CA LYS A 297 -15.60 -24.22 6.70
C LYS A 297 -14.31 -25.00 6.95
N GLY A 298 -13.47 -24.49 7.84
CA GLY A 298 -12.24 -25.19 8.24
C GLY A 298 -11.11 -24.24 8.57
N ASP A 299 -9.92 -24.81 8.74
CA ASP A 299 -8.69 -24.06 8.98
C ASP A 299 -7.76 -24.16 7.77
N VAL A 300 -7.19 -23.03 7.35
CA VAL A 300 -6.09 -22.96 6.39
C VAL A 300 -4.83 -22.56 7.14
N GLU A 301 -3.77 -23.34 6.99
CA GLU A 301 -2.45 -23.02 7.54
C GLU A 301 -1.64 -22.25 6.50
N ALA A 302 -1.03 -21.16 6.95
CA ALA A 302 -0.29 -20.27 6.07
C ALA A 302 0.91 -19.61 6.75
N ASP A 303 1.98 -19.44 5.98
CA ASP A 303 3.18 -18.70 6.36
C ASP A 303 3.19 -17.35 5.64
N ILE A 304 3.42 -16.25 6.36
CA ILE A 304 3.52 -14.92 5.77
C ILE A 304 4.83 -14.24 6.12
N THR A 305 5.43 -13.58 5.12
CA THR A 305 6.52 -12.61 5.30
C THR A 305 5.98 -11.23 4.99
N ILE A 306 6.17 -10.27 5.91
CA ILE A 306 5.52 -8.95 5.86
C ILE A 306 6.54 -7.82 5.63
N PHE A 307 6.07 -6.71 5.05
CA PHE A 307 6.85 -5.49 4.77
C PHE A 307 8.08 -5.70 3.87
N ILE A 308 7.97 -6.61 2.89
CA ILE A 308 9.01 -6.82 1.88
C ILE A 308 9.02 -5.63 0.92
N PRO A 309 10.13 -4.90 0.78
CA PRO A 309 10.23 -3.81 -0.20
C PRO A 309 9.97 -4.31 -1.62
N THR A 310 9.16 -3.58 -2.40
CA THR A 310 8.73 -4.02 -3.75
C THR A 310 9.89 -4.24 -4.71
N HIS A 311 10.96 -3.45 -4.59
CA HIS A 311 12.15 -3.61 -5.43
C HIS A 311 12.87 -4.95 -5.21
N ASN A 312 12.76 -5.56 -4.02
CA ASN A 312 13.34 -6.89 -3.76
C ASN A 312 12.60 -7.99 -4.54
N LEU A 313 11.27 -7.89 -4.67
CA LEU A 313 10.49 -8.84 -5.47
C LEU A 313 10.71 -8.64 -6.96
N LYS A 314 10.79 -7.38 -7.41
CA LYS A 314 11.05 -7.07 -8.82
C LYS A 314 12.34 -7.73 -9.32
N ALA A 315 13.42 -7.65 -8.55
CA ALA A 315 14.68 -8.31 -8.87
C ALA A 315 14.51 -9.83 -9.03
N LEU A 316 13.78 -10.48 -8.11
CA LEU A 316 13.51 -11.92 -8.16
C LEU A 316 12.75 -12.34 -9.43
N PHE A 317 11.72 -11.58 -9.82
CA PHE A 317 10.94 -11.90 -11.03
C PHE A 317 11.69 -11.59 -12.33
N GLU A 318 12.56 -10.58 -12.34
CA GLU A 318 13.42 -10.30 -13.49
C GLU A 318 14.40 -11.46 -13.75
N GLU A 319 15.01 -12.02 -12.71
CA GLU A 319 15.86 -13.22 -12.80
C GLU A 319 15.09 -14.45 -13.36
N LEU A 320 13.85 -14.65 -12.91
CA LEU A 320 12.99 -15.74 -13.38
C LEU A 320 12.55 -15.58 -14.85
N ASN A 321 12.32 -14.35 -15.30
CA ASN A 321 11.98 -14.08 -16.70
C ASN A 321 13.17 -14.23 -17.64
N LEU A 322 14.39 -13.92 -17.18
CA LEU A 322 15.62 -14.14 -17.94
C LEU A 322 15.92 -15.63 -18.14
N THR A 323 15.68 -16.45 -17.11
CA THR A 323 15.88 -17.91 -17.17
C THR A 323 14.85 -18.63 -18.04
N LYS A 324 13.61 -18.14 -18.13
CA LYS A 324 12.61 -18.66 -19.08
C LYS A 324 12.92 -18.34 -20.55
N LYS A 325 13.62 -17.23 -20.84
CA LYS A 325 14.03 -16.87 -22.22
C LYS A 325 15.26 -17.64 -22.71
N THR A 326 15.98 -18.32 -21.82
CA THR A 326 17.20 -19.10 -22.15
C THR A 326 16.97 -20.61 -22.24
N ARG A 327 15.71 -21.06 -22.19
CA ARG A 327 15.29 -22.45 -22.48
C ARG A 327 14.43 -22.50 -23.72
#